data_AF-A0A2M7W6Z7-F1
#
_entry.id   AF-A0A2M7W6Z7-F1
#
_cell.length_a   1.000
_cell.length_b   1.000
_cell.length_c   1.000
_cell.angle_alpha   90.00
_cell.angle_beta   90.00
_cell.angle_gamma   90.00
#
_symmetry.space_group_name_H-M   'P 1'
#
loop_
_entity.id
_entity.type
_entity.pdbx_description
1 polymer ?
#
loop_
_entity_poly.entity_id
_entity_poly.type
_entity_poly.pdbx_seq_one_letter_code
_entity_poly.pdbx_strand_id
1 'polypeptide(L)'
;MNKKGFTLIELIVVIAIIGTLTGLIVNNLNDARARARDAKRKQDLGSFKTALRLYYNDNQTYPLDLSVDLTDYIKVMPEYDTYTQDDSGNGFTLKVTLENLSDPDLAASQARCPGNDANSDYVVCAD
;
A
#
# COMPACT_ATOMS: atom_id res chain seq x y z
N MET A 1 38.32 -29.88 37.85
CA MET A 1 37.20 -29.25 37.10
C MET A 1 37.30 -29.66 35.64
N ASN A 2 36.46 -30.59 35.18
CA ASN A 2 36.46 -31.02 33.78
C ASN A 2 35.69 -30.01 32.93
N LYS A 3 36.42 -29.23 32.13
CA LYS A 3 35.84 -28.36 31.10
C LYS A 3 35.34 -29.27 29.97
N LYS A 4 34.02 -29.38 29.79
CA LYS A 4 33.44 -30.01 28.61
C LYS A 4 33.70 -29.09 27.40
N GLY A 5 34.44 -29.58 26.42
CA GLY A 5 34.66 -28.90 25.14
C GLY A 5 33.53 -29.22 24.16
N PHE A 6 33.13 -28.22 23.37
CA PHE A 6 32.23 -28.42 22.23
C PHE A 6 32.91 -29.22 21.14
N THR A 7 32.18 -30.13 20.50
CA THR A 7 32.72 -30.87 19.34
C THR A 7 32.56 -30.07 18.05
N LEU A 8 33.51 -30.21 17.11
CA LEU A 8 33.41 -29.60 15.78
C LEU A 8 32.16 -30.05 15.02
N ILE A 9 31.76 -31.32 15.20
CA ILE A 9 30.58 -31.88 14.56
C ILE A 9 29.28 -31.26 15.10
N GLU A 10 29.19 -30.98 16.41
CA GLU A 10 28.05 -30.25 16.99
C GLU A 10 27.90 -28.87 16.36
N LEU A 11 29.00 -28.14 16.20
CA LEU A 11 28.95 -26.81 15.61
C LEU A 11 28.51 -26.86 14.14
N ILE A 12 29.02 -27.82 13.37
CA ILE A 12 28.73 -27.96 11.95
C ILE A 12 27.26 -28.35 11.72
N VAL A 13 26.69 -29.25 12.53
CA VAL A 13 25.27 -29.63 12.39
C VAL A 13 24.34 -28.45 12.72
N VAL A 14 24.69 -27.62 13.71
CA VAL A 14 23.87 -26.46 14.10
C VAL A 14 23.82 -25.41 12.98
N ILE A 15 24.96 -25.04 12.40
CA ILE A 15 24.98 -24.06 11.30
C ILE A 15 24.31 -24.62 10.04
N ALA A 16 24.39 -25.94 9.81
CA ALA A 16 23.69 -26.59 8.71
C ALA A 16 22.16 -26.52 8.88
N ILE A 17 21.64 -26.73 10.09
CA ILE A 17 20.21 -26.60 10.39
C ILE A 17 19.76 -25.12 10.28
N ILE A 18 20.52 -24.18 10.84
CA ILE A 18 20.19 -22.75 10.74
C ILE A 18 20.20 -22.29 9.27
N GLY A 19 21.17 -22.73 8.47
CA GLY A 19 21.28 -22.40 7.05
C GLY A 19 20.09 -22.89 6.21
N THR A 20 19.59 -24.10 6.48
CA THR A 20 18.42 -24.63 5.76
C THR A 20 17.12 -23.93 6.16
N LEU A 21 16.93 -23.67 7.46
CA LEU A 21 15.74 -22.95 7.96
C LEU A 21 15.69 -21.50 7.47
N THR A 22 16.82 -20.79 7.47
CA THR A 22 16.87 -19.40 7.01
C THR A 22 16.55 -19.26 5.52
N GLY A 23 16.97 -20.21 4.68
CA GLY A 23 16.65 -20.19 3.25
C GLY A 23 15.13 -20.21 2.95
N LEU A 24 14.33 -20.91 3.74
CA LEU A 24 12.88 -21.03 3.51
C LEU A 24 12.09 -19.79 3.95
N ILE A 25 12.60 -19.03 4.92
CA ILE A 25 11.85 -17.92 5.56
C ILE A 25 11.87 -16.63 4.72
N VAL A 26 12.94 -16.39 3.95
CA VAL A 26 13.17 -15.10 3.26
C VAL A 26 12.05 -14.76 2.26
N ASN A 27 11.57 -15.73 1.48
CA ASN A 27 10.55 -15.48 0.45
C ASN A 27 9.22 -15.05 1.08
N ASN A 28 8.77 -15.75 2.12
CA ASN A 28 7.54 -15.42 2.84
C ASN A 28 7.61 -14.03 3.51
N LEU A 29 8.80 -13.63 3.98
CA LEU A 29 9.00 -12.31 4.59
C LEU A 29 8.86 -11.17 3.56
N ASN A 30 9.34 -11.37 2.33
CA ASN A 30 9.22 -10.36 1.28
C ASN A 30 7.76 -10.13 0.88
N ASP A 31 6.99 -11.21 0.70
CA ASP A 31 5.56 -11.13 0.40
C ASP A 31 4.77 -10.47 1.54
N ALA A 32 5.06 -10.83 2.78
CA ALA A 32 4.44 -10.21 3.95
C ALA A 32 4.72 -8.70 4.03
N ARG A 33 5.94 -8.28 3.69
CA ARG A 33 6.32 -6.86 3.63
C ARG A 33 5.62 -6.12 2.50
N ALA A 34 5.47 -6.74 1.32
CA ALA A 34 4.73 -6.16 0.20
C ALA A 34 3.26 -5.91 0.59
N ARG A 35 2.60 -6.92 1.17
CA ARG A 35 1.21 -6.78 1.67
C ARG A 35 1.06 -5.71 2.74
N ALA A 36 2.05 -5.56 3.63
CA ALA A 36 2.04 -4.51 4.64
C ALA A 36 2.16 -3.10 4.02
N ARG A 37 2.98 -2.93 2.98
CA ARG A 37 3.05 -1.66 2.23
C ARG A 37 1.75 -1.39 1.48
N ASP A 38 1.17 -2.40 0.83
CA ASP A 38 -0.10 -2.26 0.12
C ASP A 38 -1.25 -1.89 1.05
N ALA A 39 -1.32 -2.52 2.24
CA ALA A 39 -2.29 -2.14 3.26
C ALA A 39 -2.14 -0.67 3.69
N LYS A 40 -0.89 -0.20 3.83
CA LYS A 40 -0.61 1.20 4.12
C LYS A 40 -1.08 2.11 2.97
N ARG A 41 -0.76 1.80 1.72
CA ARG A 41 -1.20 2.58 0.54
C ARG A 41 -2.73 2.69 0.46
N LYS A 42 -3.45 1.59 0.71
CA LYS A 42 -4.93 1.59 0.76
C LYS A 42 -5.47 2.51 1.87
N GLN A 43 -4.91 2.43 3.07
CA GLN A 43 -5.30 3.29 4.20
C GLN A 43 -5.01 4.77 3.92
N ASP A 44 -3.84 5.04 3.35
CA ASP A 44 -3.35 6.35 2.98
C ASP A 44 -4.28 6.99 1.93
N LEU A 45 -4.73 6.24 0.91
CA LEU A 45 -5.75 6.67 -0.05
C LEU A 45 -7.12 6.96 0.58
N GLY A 46 -7.56 6.14 1.55
CA GLY A 46 -8.80 6.40 2.28
C GLY A 46 -8.74 7.71 3.09
N SER A 47 -7.58 7.99 3.67
CA SER A 47 -7.31 9.26 4.35
C SER A 47 -7.31 10.43 3.36
N PHE A 48 -6.76 10.21 2.15
CA PHE A 48 -6.77 11.20 1.08
C PHE A 48 -8.19 11.53 0.61
N LYS A 49 -9.02 10.51 0.34
CA LYS A 49 -10.43 10.71 0.00
C LYS A 49 -11.16 11.55 1.05
N THR A 50 -10.88 11.31 2.33
CA THR A 50 -11.46 12.09 3.42
C THR A 50 -11.03 13.56 3.35
N ALA A 51 -9.75 13.83 3.10
CA ALA A 51 -9.22 15.19 2.96
C ALA A 51 -9.82 15.91 1.74
N LEU A 52 -9.91 15.24 0.58
CA LEU A 52 -10.55 15.79 -0.61
C LEU A 52 -12.02 16.12 -0.36
N ARG A 53 -12.72 15.30 0.42
CA ARG A 53 -14.10 15.58 0.80
C ARG A 53 -14.22 16.82 1.70
N LEU A 54 -13.28 17.03 2.61
CA LEU A 54 -13.23 18.26 3.41
C LEU A 54 -12.98 19.48 2.52
N TYR A 55 -12.03 19.38 1.58
CA TYR A 55 -11.80 20.44 0.59
C TYR A 55 -13.07 20.77 -0.20
N TYR A 56 -13.78 19.75 -0.67
CA TYR A 56 -15.04 19.92 -1.40
C TYR A 56 -16.11 20.62 -0.55
N ASN A 57 -16.20 20.33 0.75
CA ASN A 57 -17.17 20.99 1.63
C ASN A 57 -16.95 22.52 1.71
N ASP A 58 -15.69 22.96 1.64
CA ASP A 58 -15.35 24.38 1.73
C ASP A 58 -15.42 25.09 0.38
N ASN A 59 -15.00 24.40 -0.70
CA ASN A 59 -14.83 25.01 -2.03
C ASN A 59 -15.96 24.65 -3.01
N GLN A 60 -16.85 23.73 -2.64
CA GLN A 60 -17.93 23.19 -3.48
C GLN A 60 -17.46 22.54 -4.80
N THR A 61 -16.18 22.21 -4.89
CA THR A 61 -15.57 21.50 -6.00
C THR A 61 -14.33 20.77 -5.51
N TYR A 62 -14.00 19.65 -6.13
CA TYR A 62 -12.70 19.00 -5.92
C TYR A 62 -11.58 19.85 -6.55
N PRO A 63 -10.32 19.66 -6.19
CA PRO A 63 -9.24 20.36 -6.87
C PRO A 63 -9.04 19.78 -8.27
N LEU A 64 -8.74 20.62 -9.28
CA LEU A 64 -8.49 20.15 -10.66
C LEU A 64 -7.21 19.31 -10.74
N ASP A 65 -6.20 19.70 -9.97
CA ASP A 65 -4.95 18.99 -9.76
C ASP A 65 -4.50 19.13 -8.30
N LEU A 66 -3.47 18.37 -7.91
CA LEU A 66 -2.93 18.37 -6.56
C LEU A 66 -1.83 19.43 -6.35
N SER A 67 -1.78 20.48 -7.18
CA SER A 67 -0.92 21.64 -6.94
C SER A 67 -1.50 22.59 -5.89
N VAL A 68 -2.79 22.42 -5.57
CA VAL A 68 -3.47 23.15 -4.50
C VAL A 68 -2.90 22.74 -3.14
N ASP A 69 -2.76 23.72 -2.25
CA ASP A 69 -2.35 23.46 -0.87
C ASP A 69 -3.46 22.72 -0.11
N LEU A 70 -3.20 21.45 0.21
CA LEU A 70 -4.11 20.61 1.00
C LEU A 70 -3.68 20.46 2.46
N THR A 71 -2.68 21.24 2.93
CA THR A 71 -2.12 21.08 4.28
C THR A 71 -3.13 21.34 5.39
N ASP A 72 -4.18 22.13 5.12
CA ASP A 72 -5.30 22.35 6.04
C ASP A 72 -6.20 21.10 6.20
N TYR A 73 -6.19 20.20 5.21
CA TYR A 73 -7.05 19.02 5.15
C TYR A 73 -6.32 17.71 5.44
N ILE A 74 -5.01 17.65 5.16
CA ILE A 74 -4.19 16.46 5.38
C ILE A 74 -2.77 16.82 5.82
N LYS A 75 -2.29 16.16 6.88
CA LYS A 75 -0.96 16.44 7.47
C LYS A 75 0.22 15.86 6.69
N VAL A 76 0.00 14.75 6.00
CA VAL A 76 1.03 14.04 5.24
C VAL A 76 0.41 13.63 3.92
N MET A 77 1.00 14.07 2.81
CA MET A 77 0.57 13.66 1.48
C MET A 77 0.87 12.17 1.29
N PRO A 78 -0.15 11.34 1.04
CA PRO A 78 0.07 9.92 0.78
C PRO A 78 0.66 9.68 -0.60
N GLU A 79 1.24 8.50 -0.80
CA GLU A 79 1.67 8.05 -2.13
C GLU A 79 0.45 7.76 -3.00
N TYR A 80 0.44 8.32 -4.22
CA TYR A 80 -0.56 8.10 -5.25
C TYR A 80 0.12 8.10 -6.61
N ASP A 81 -0.45 7.39 -7.58
CA ASP A 81 0.08 7.36 -8.95
C ASP A 81 -0.62 8.39 -9.82
N THR A 82 -1.95 8.39 -9.79
CA THR A 82 -2.76 9.32 -10.60
C THR A 82 -3.90 9.89 -9.78
N TYR A 83 -4.14 11.17 -9.97
CA TYR A 83 -5.34 11.87 -9.55
C TYR A 83 -6.01 12.47 -10.80
N THR A 84 -7.29 12.24 -10.96
CA THR A 84 -8.09 12.84 -12.03
C THR A 84 -9.40 13.36 -11.46
N GLN A 85 -9.71 14.62 -11.72
CA GLN A 85 -11.04 15.18 -11.48
C GLN A 85 -11.98 14.81 -12.64
N ASP A 86 -13.29 14.75 -12.37
CA ASP A 86 -14.30 14.72 -13.42
C ASP A 86 -14.51 16.09 -14.08
N ASP A 87 -15.15 16.13 -15.25
CA ASP A 87 -15.40 17.38 -15.99
C ASP A 87 -16.35 18.34 -15.24
N SER A 88 -17.12 17.84 -14.29
CA SER A 88 -18.08 18.62 -13.51
C SER A 88 -17.49 19.22 -12.23
N GLY A 89 -16.27 18.81 -11.86
CA GLY A 89 -15.62 19.16 -10.61
C GLY A 89 -16.26 18.56 -9.35
N ASN A 90 -17.16 17.60 -9.50
CA ASN A 90 -17.95 16.97 -8.43
C ASN A 90 -17.50 15.53 -8.13
N GLY A 91 -16.52 15.03 -8.86
CA GLY A 91 -15.97 13.71 -8.73
C GLY A 91 -14.45 13.73 -8.86
N PHE A 92 -13.83 12.70 -8.30
CA PHE A 92 -12.42 12.44 -8.50
C PHE A 92 -12.18 10.94 -8.53
N THR A 93 -11.03 10.56 -9.09
CA THR A 93 -10.48 9.21 -9.05
C THR A 93 -9.02 9.30 -8.65
N LEU A 94 -8.66 8.60 -7.57
CA LEU A 94 -7.31 8.36 -7.12
C LEU A 94 -6.91 6.93 -7.42
N LYS A 95 -5.70 6.72 -7.90
CA LYS A 95 -5.15 5.38 -8.17
C LYS A 95 -3.79 5.19 -7.53
N VAL A 96 -3.51 3.97 -7.12
CA VAL A 96 -2.16 3.50 -6.78
C VAL A 96 -2.00 2.07 -7.25
N THR A 97 -0.80 1.74 -7.71
CA THR A 97 -0.41 0.39 -8.10
C THR A 97 -0.04 -0.39 -6.85
N LEU A 98 -0.67 -1.55 -6.63
CA LEU A 98 -0.28 -2.46 -5.56
C LEU A 98 0.82 -3.41 -6.02
N GLU A 99 1.67 -3.82 -5.07
CA GLU A 99 2.71 -4.82 -5.32
C GLU A 99 2.13 -6.23 -5.39
N ASN A 100 1.08 -6.52 -4.61
CA ASN A 100 0.38 -7.80 -4.62
C ASN A 100 -0.78 -7.79 -5.62
N LEU A 101 -0.54 -8.28 -6.84
CA LEU A 101 -1.56 -8.40 -7.89
C LEU A 101 -2.68 -9.43 -7.58
N SER A 102 -2.48 -10.30 -6.59
CA SER A 102 -3.50 -11.26 -6.14
C SER A 102 -4.33 -10.74 -4.98
N ASP A 103 -4.25 -9.44 -4.68
CA ASP A 103 -5.03 -8.83 -3.63
C ASP A 103 -6.54 -8.81 -4.00
N PRO A 104 -7.43 -9.38 -3.17
CA PRO A 104 -8.85 -9.48 -3.49
C PRO A 104 -9.54 -8.11 -3.56
N ASP A 105 -8.95 -7.08 -2.95
CA ASP A 105 -9.55 -5.75 -2.93
C ASP A 105 -9.37 -5.01 -4.26
N LEU A 106 -8.46 -5.43 -5.15
CA LEU A 106 -8.24 -4.80 -6.46
C LEU A 106 -9.53 -4.82 -7.30
N ALA A 107 -10.08 -6.03 -7.51
CA ALA A 107 -11.32 -6.18 -8.26
C ALA A 107 -12.51 -5.51 -7.57
N ALA A 108 -12.57 -5.57 -6.24
CA ALA A 108 -13.64 -4.94 -5.48
C ALA A 108 -13.57 -3.41 -5.53
N SER A 109 -12.37 -2.84 -5.54
CA SER A 109 -12.12 -1.41 -5.68
C SER A 109 -12.52 -0.91 -7.07
N GLN A 110 -12.12 -1.61 -8.13
CA GLN A 110 -12.49 -1.28 -9.50
C GLN A 110 -14.00 -1.41 -9.76
N ALA A 111 -14.65 -2.38 -9.11
CA ALA A 111 -16.10 -2.50 -9.17
C ALA A 111 -16.83 -1.34 -8.46
N ARG A 112 -16.25 -0.76 -7.40
CA ARG A 112 -16.79 0.43 -6.72
C ARG A 112 -16.56 1.71 -7.52
N CYS A 113 -15.44 1.79 -8.22
CA CYS A 113 -15.00 2.97 -8.96
C CYS A 113 -14.69 2.57 -10.41
N PRO A 114 -15.71 2.39 -11.26
CA PRO A 114 -15.53 1.89 -12.61
C PRO A 114 -14.72 2.88 -13.47
N GLY A 115 -13.68 2.39 -14.13
CA GLY A 115 -12.81 3.16 -15.02
C GLY A 115 -11.95 2.27 -15.92
N ASN A 116 -11.09 2.90 -16.73
CA ASN A 116 -10.04 2.21 -17.48
C ASN A 116 -8.81 2.02 -16.57
N ASP A 117 -8.91 1.09 -15.63
CA ASP A 117 -7.90 0.82 -14.61
C ASP A 117 -7.08 -0.43 -14.97
N ALA A 118 -5.79 -0.44 -14.69
CA ALA A 118 -5.00 -1.66 -14.84
C ALA A 118 -5.35 -2.66 -13.74
N ASN A 119 -5.15 -3.96 -13.98
CA ASN A 119 -5.44 -5.01 -12.98
C ASN A 119 -4.67 -4.84 -11.66
N SER A 120 -3.59 -4.07 -11.67
CA SER A 120 -2.75 -3.73 -10.51
C SER A 120 -3.23 -2.50 -9.73
N ASP A 121 -4.20 -1.77 -10.26
CA ASP A 121 -4.57 -0.46 -9.74
C ASP A 121 -5.65 -0.61 -8.67
N TYR A 122 -5.32 -0.16 -7.47
CA TYR A 122 -6.28 0.10 -6.42
C TYR A 122 -6.80 1.53 -6.56
N VAL A 123 -8.11 1.64 -6.71
CA VAL A 123 -8.82 2.86 -7.09
C VAL A 123 -9.77 3.32 -5.98
N VAL A 124 -9.76 4.62 -5.73
CA VAL A 124 -10.68 5.27 -4.80
C VAL A 124 -11.29 6.49 -5.50
N CYS A 125 -12.62 6.55 -5.53
CA CYS A 125 -13.38 7.61 -6.15
C CYS A 125 -14.25 8.36 -5.14
N ALA A 126 -14.79 9.50 -5.56
CA ALA A 126 -15.86 10.19 -4.84
C ALA A 126 -17.05 9.26 -4.60
N ASP A 127 -17.79 9.49 -3.50
CA ASP A 127 -19.01 8.74 -3.17
C ASP A 127 -20.20 9.15 -4.06
#